data_AF-A0A317JQZ5-F1
#
_entry.id   AF-A0A317JQZ5-F1
#
_cell.length_a   1.000
_cell.length_b   1.000
_cell.length_c   1.000
_cell.angle_alpha   90.00
_cell.angle_beta   90.00
_cell.angle_gamma   90.00
#
_symmetry.space_group_name_H-M   'P 1'
#
loop_
_entity.id
_entity.type
_entity.pdbx_description
1 polymer ?
#
loop_
_entity_poly.entity_id
_entity_poly.type
_entity_poly.pdbx_seq_one_letter_code
_entity_poly.pdbx_strand_id
1 'polypeptide(L)' 'MHHRVKTVKLGRNTAQRKSLFKNLLLSLFTYGEIQTTEAKAKAVKGRADKLIAKAQQNTVASRRVLA' A
#
# COMPACT_ATOMS: atom_id res chain seq x y z
N MET A 1 7.81 -2.77 24.31
CA MET A 1 7.12 -2.69 23.00
C MET A 1 6.72 -1.25 22.76
N HIS A 2 6.80 -0.71 21.54
CA HIS A 2 6.28 0.64 21.30
C HIS A 2 4.75 0.61 21.39
N HIS A 3 4.16 1.21 22.43
CA HIS A 3 2.72 1.20 22.63
C HIS A 3 1.98 1.78 21.42
N ARG A 4 1.04 1.00 20.86
CA ARG A 4 0.11 1.39 19.78
C ARG A 4 0.75 1.77 18.43
N VAL A 5 2.01 1.42 18.17
CA VAL A 5 2.64 1.70 16.87
C VAL A 5 2.23 0.66 15.83
N LYS A 6 1.37 1.06 14.89
CA LYS A 6 0.89 0.21 13.77
C LYS A 6 1.77 0.31 12.51
N THR A 7 2.73 1.21 12.49
CA THR A 7 3.57 1.48 11.30
C THR A 7 4.77 0.56 11.25
N VAL A 8 4.83 -0.30 10.24
CA VAL A 8 6.00 -1.17 9.99
C VAL A 8 7.08 -0.42 9.22
N LYS A 9 8.30 -0.35 9.75
CA LYS A 9 9.41 0.39 9.14
C LYS A 9 10.13 -0.35 7.99
N LEU A 10 10.14 -1.68 8.00
CA LEU A 10 10.81 -2.52 6.99
C LEU A 10 12.30 -2.17 6.77
N GLY A 11 12.98 -1.68 7.81
CA GLY A 11 14.38 -1.23 7.74
C GLY A 11 14.63 -0.04 6.80
N ARG A 12 13.61 0.74 6.45
CA ARG A 12 13.69 1.82 5.46
C ARG A 12 13.30 3.16 6.05
N ASN A 13 13.87 4.22 5.49
CA ASN A 13 13.39 5.58 5.75
C ASN A 13 11.99 5.80 5.14
N THR A 14 11.35 6.92 5.48
CA THR A 14 9.97 7.20 5.05
C THR A 14 9.83 7.31 3.54
N ALA A 15 10.80 7.91 2.84
CA ALA A 15 10.75 8.10 1.39
C ALA A 15 10.85 6.75 0.65
N GLN A 16 11.88 5.95 0.96
CA GLN A 16 12.08 4.62 0.39
C GLN A 16 10.88 3.70 0.66
N ARG A 17 10.32 3.78 1.87
CA ARG A 17 9.14 2.98 2.23
C ARG A 17 7.91 3.40 1.43
N LYS A 18 7.69 4.70 1.19
CA LYS A 18 6.60 5.18 0.34
C LYS A 18 6.74 4.64 -1.09
N SER A 19 7.94 4.72 -1.68
CA SER A 19 8.21 4.21 -3.03
C SER A 19 8.03 2.70 -3.13
N LEU A 20 8.56 1.94 -2.15
CA LEU A 20 8.38 0.49 -2.09
C LEU A 20 6.89 0.10 -2.13
N PHE A 21 6.07 0.76 -1.31
CA PHE A 21 4.64 0.47 -1.27
C PHE A 21 3.92 0.85 -2.56
N LYS A 22 4.27 1.98 -3.20
CA LYS A 22 3.73 2.34 -4.51
C LYS A 22 4.03 1.26 -5.55
N ASN A 23 5.28 0.80 -5.62
CA ASN A 23 5.68 -0.20 -6.59
C ASN A 23 4.99 -1.55 -6.36
N LEU A 24 4.89 -2.02 -5.11
CA LEU A 24 4.18 -3.26 -4.79
C LEU A 24 2.69 -3.19 -5.14
N LEU A 25 2.03 -2.06 -4.86
CA LEU A 25 0.63 -1.87 -5.21
C LEU A 25 0.43 -1.82 -6.72
N LEU A 26 1.29 -1.10 -7.44
CA LEU A 26 1.25 -1.04 -8.89
C LEU A 26 1.41 -2.43 -9.49
N SER A 27 2.46 -3.17 -9.10
CA SER A 27 2.66 -4.56 -9.55
C SER A 27 1.48 -5.46 -9.23
N LEU A 28 0.89 -5.35 -8.03
CA LEU A 28 -0.29 -6.13 -7.67
C LEU A 28 -1.49 -5.85 -8.59
N PHE A 29 -1.78 -4.59 -8.89
CA PHE A 29 -2.90 -4.25 -9.75
C PHE A 29 -2.62 -4.50 -11.24
N THR A 30 -1.37 -4.39 -11.68
CA THR A 30 -0.98 -4.67 -13.07
C THR A 30 -1.00 -6.17 -13.39
N TYR A 31 -0.50 -7.01 -12.48
CA TYR A 31 -0.32 -8.45 -12.73
C TYR A 31 -1.36 -9.34 -12.04
N GLY A 32 -2.19 -8.78 -11.15
CA GLY A 32 -3.22 -9.52 -10.40
C GLY A 32 -2.67 -10.25 -9.16
N GLU A 33 -1.43 -10.74 -9.22
CA GLU A 33 -0.75 -11.40 -8.10
C GLU A 33 0.74 -11.01 -8.07
N ILE A 34 1.33 -10.97 -6.87
CA ILE A 34 2.77 -10.76 -6.69
C ILE A 34 3.33 -11.68 -5.61
N GLN A 35 4.56 -12.17 -5.81
CA GLN A 35 5.32 -12.86 -4.78
C GLN A 35 6.21 -11.87 -4.03
N THR A 36 6.12 -11.83 -2.71
CA THR A 36 6.93 -10.93 -1.86
C THR A 36 7.14 -11.53 -0.47
N THR A 37 7.90 -10.85 0.39
CA THR A 37 8.09 -11.32 1.76
C THR A 37 6.83 -11.11 2.59
N GLU A 38 6.55 -12.01 3.52
CA GLU A 38 5.35 -11.98 4.35
C GLU A 38 5.15 -10.63 5.07
N ALA A 39 6.23 -10.05 5.60
CA ALA A 39 6.20 -8.74 6.24
C ALA A 39 5.80 -7.60 5.29
N LYS A 40 6.22 -7.65 4.03
CA LYS A 40 5.82 -6.67 3.00
C LYS A 40 4.36 -6.87 2.61
N ALA A 41 3.93 -8.12 2.41
CA ALA A 41 2.55 -8.45 2.07
C ALA A 41 1.56 -7.97 3.15
N LYS A 42 1.82 -8.29 4.43
CA LYS A 42 1.01 -7.83 5.57
C LYS A 42 0.92 -6.30 5.65
N ALA A 43 2.01 -5.60 5.33
CA ALA A 43 2.05 -4.14 5.33
C ALA A 43 1.32 -3.49 4.15
N VAL A 44 1.30 -4.14 2.98
CA VAL A 44 0.63 -3.65 1.75
C VAL A 44 -0.87 -3.96 1.74
N LYS A 45 -1.29 -5.10 2.28
CA LYS A 45 -2.69 -5.57 2.27
C LYS A 45 -3.69 -4.48 2.67
N GLY A 46 -3.54 -3.91 3.87
CA GLY A 46 -4.45 -2.86 4.35
C GLY A 46 -4.39 -1.54 3.57
N ARG A 47 -3.39 -1.32 2.72
CA ARG A 47 -3.35 -0.19 1.78
C ARG A 47 -4.11 -0.52 0.50
N ALA A 48 -3.95 -1.73 -0.02
CA ALA A 48 -4.69 -2.21 -1.18
C ALA A 48 -6.21 -2.14 -0.93
N ASP A 49 -6.67 -2.65 0.21
CA ASP A 49 -8.10 -2.62 0.59
C ASP A 49 -8.67 -1.19 0.60
N LYS A 50 -7.91 -0.23 1.15
CA LYS A 50 -8.31 1.18 1.19
C LYS A 50 -8.34 1.82 -0.19
N LEU A 51 -7.42 1.44 -1.07
CA LEU A 51 -7.38 1.95 -2.45
C LEU A 51 -8.58 1.41 -3.24
N ILE A 52 -8.90 0.12 -3.10
CA ILE A 52 -10.08 -0.49 -3.72
C ILE A 52 -11.36 0.20 -3.23
N ALA A 53 -11.51 0.39 -1.92
CA ALA A 53 -12.68 1.08 -1.35
C ALA A 53 -12.83 2.51 -1.89
N LYS A 54 -11.72 3.26 -2.05
CA LYS A 54 -11.75 4.60 -2.65
C LYS A 54 -12.05 4.57 -4.15
N ALA A 55 -11.53 3.57 -4.86
CA ALA A 55 -11.75 3.42 -6.30
C ALA A 55 -13.23 3.13 -6.61
N GLN A 56 -13.89 2.33 -5.76
CA GLN A 56 -15.32 2.00 -5.89
C GLN A 56 -16.24 3.23 -5.83
N GLN A 57 -15.85 4.30 -5.13
CA GLN A 57 -16.65 5.54 -5.05
C GLN A 57 -16.70 6.30 -6.39
N ASN A 58 -15.74 6.08 -7.30
CA ASN A 58 -15.70 6.59 -8.68
C ASN A 58 -15.89 8.12 -8.90
N THR A 59 -15.70 8.96 -7.89
CA THR A 59 -15.76 10.42 -8.04
C THR A 59 -14.46 10.99 -8.64
N VAL A 60 -14.52 12.20 -9.19
CA VAL A 60 -13.31 12.93 -9.66
C VAL A 60 -12.33 13.19 -8.51
N ALA A 61 -12.85 13.51 -7.32
CA ALA A 61 -12.04 13.69 -6.12
C ALA A 61 -11.32 12.39 -5.72
N SER A 62 -12.02 11.25 -5.76
CA SER A 62 -11.43 9.94 -5.47
C SER A 62 -10.30 9.63 -6.45
N ARG A 63 -10.49 9.89 -7.75
CA ARG A 63 -9.43 9.71 -8.78
C ARG A 63 -8.20 10.59 -8.53
N ARG A 64 -8.38 11.85 -8.13
CA ARG A 64 -7.26 12.75 -7.79
C ARG A 64 -6.46 12.30 -6.57
N VAL A 65 -7.10 11.64 -5.61
CA VAL A 65 -6.45 11.11 -4.40
C VAL A 65 -5.70 9.80 -4.67
N LEU A 66 -6.08 9.07 -5.73
CA LEU A 66 -5.47 7.82 -6.15
C LEU A 66 -4.27 8.03 -7.09
N ALA A 67 -4.26 9.12 -7.86
CA ALA A 67 -3.14 9.55 -8.71
C ALA A 67 -1.93 10.00 -7.86
#